data_AF-A0A9N9R068-F1
#
_entry.id   AF-A0A9N9R068-F1
#
_cell.length_a   1.000
_cell.length_b   1.000
_cell.length_c   1.000
_cell.angle_alpha   90.00
_cell.angle_beta   90.00
_cell.angle_gamma   90.00
#
_symmetry.space_group_name_H-M   'P 1'
#
loop_
_entity.id
_entity.type
_entity.pdbx_description
1 polymer ?
#
loop_
_entity_poly.entity_id
_entity_poly.type
_entity_poly.pdbx_seq_one_letter_code
_entity_poly.pdbx_strand_id
1 'polypeptide(L)'
;MRAVLWIDQEAMEQDDKATPRVQVNDYIQVFGNIKTNKGKKVMMAFKIMPITDVNAITFHYLQCIHNKVKMESDSKKEKVVTSNPTFTSGLPANSMVAVNDNNGSVNGLNPRQMLVFNLIRASTLEQGISKQDMYATLKDRMSQIEFENILEWMCGEGHIYSTIDEEHFRATDAF
;
A
#
# COMPACT_ATOMS: atom_id res chain seq x y z
N MET A 1 5.70 17.08 7.94
CA MET A 1 5.82 16.12 6.82
C MET A 1 6.27 16.91 5.60
N ARG A 2 7.22 16.39 4.79
CA ARG A 2 7.72 17.08 3.60
C ARG A 2 6.97 16.58 2.36
N ALA A 3 6.51 17.48 1.50
CA ALA A 3 5.99 17.15 0.17
C ALA A 3 6.97 17.64 -0.91
N VAL A 4 7.13 16.87 -1.98
CA VAL A 4 8.04 17.16 -3.10
C VAL A 4 7.27 16.99 -4.41
N LEU A 5 7.21 18.05 -5.22
CA LEU A 5 6.72 18.02 -6.59
C LEU A 5 7.93 18.19 -7.52
N TRP A 6 8.13 17.25 -8.45
CA TRP A 6 9.13 17.39 -9.50
C TRP A 6 8.53 18.20 -10.65
N ILE A 7 9.24 19.22 -11.09
CA ILE A 7 8.83 20.06 -12.22
C ILE A 7 9.69 19.63 -13.40
N ASP A 8 9.04 19.27 -14.51
CA ASP A 8 9.71 18.95 -15.76
C ASP A 8 10.07 20.25 -16.48
N GLN A 9 11.37 20.44 -16.73
CA GLN A 9 11.91 21.67 -17.29
C GLN A 9 11.48 21.89 -18.75
N GLU A 10 11.23 20.81 -19.51
CA GLU A 10 10.78 20.89 -20.90
C GLU A 10 9.28 21.24 -20.98
N ALA A 11 8.48 20.78 -20.01
CA ALA A 11 7.06 21.09 -19.92
C ALA A 11 6.80 22.56 -19.54
N MET A 12 7.74 23.21 -18.83
CA MET A 12 7.63 24.63 -18.48
C MET A 12 7.66 25.56 -19.70
N GLU A 13 8.34 25.18 -20.79
CA GLU A 13 8.46 26.01 -21.99
C GLU A 13 7.22 25.94 -22.87
N GLN A 14 6.39 24.88 -22.73
CA GLN A 14 5.20 24.66 -23.55
C GLN A 14 3.87 24.88 -22.80
N ASP A 15 3.82 24.68 -21.47
CA ASP A 15 2.59 24.80 -20.69
C ASP A 15 2.79 25.58 -19.38
N ASP A 16 2.34 26.84 -19.36
CA ASP A 16 2.31 27.73 -18.18
C ASP A 16 1.42 27.20 -17.02
N LYS A 17 0.79 26.02 -17.20
CA LYS A 17 0.03 25.30 -16.16
C LYS A 17 0.83 24.24 -15.41
N ALA A 18 2.04 23.90 -15.86
CA ALA A 18 2.86 22.86 -15.21
C ALA A 18 3.30 23.25 -13.78
N THR A 19 3.40 24.55 -13.50
CA THR A 19 3.81 25.06 -12.20
C THR A 19 2.59 25.51 -11.37
N PRO A 20 2.42 25.04 -10.13
CA PRO A 20 1.36 25.53 -9.26
C PRO A 20 1.54 27.03 -8.96
N ARG A 21 0.51 27.83 -9.25
CA ARG A 21 0.47 29.27 -8.93
C ARG A 21 0.15 29.48 -7.46
N VAL A 22 1.12 29.24 -6.59
CA VAL A 22 1.00 29.32 -5.13
C VAL A 22 2.15 30.14 -4.54
N GLN A 23 1.90 30.84 -3.44
CA GLN A 23 2.86 31.64 -2.70
C GLN A 23 3.08 31.07 -1.29
N VAL A 24 4.12 31.53 -0.62
CA VAL A 24 4.33 31.21 0.80
C VAL A 24 3.16 31.76 1.61
N ASN A 25 2.63 30.93 2.52
CA ASN A 25 1.44 31.16 3.35
C ASN A 25 0.07 30.93 2.66
N ASP A 26 0.04 30.45 1.42
CA ASP A 26 -1.21 30.02 0.81
C ASP A 26 -1.71 28.69 1.41
N TYR A 27 -3.03 28.57 1.54
CA TYR A 27 -3.67 27.28 1.73
C TYR A 27 -3.67 26.52 0.40
N ILE A 28 -3.17 25.29 0.43
CA ILE A 28 -3.05 24.45 -0.75
C ILE A 28 -3.62 23.06 -0.49
N GLN A 29 -4.09 22.41 -1.53
CA GLN A 29 -4.43 21.00 -1.55
C GLN A 29 -3.36 20.23 -2.34
N VAL A 30 -2.79 19.20 -1.72
CA VAL A 30 -1.71 18.40 -2.30
C VAL A 30 -2.21 16.97 -2.54
N PHE A 31 -1.96 16.44 -3.73
CA PHE A 31 -2.23 15.06 -4.10
C PHE A 31 -0.91 14.38 -4.42
N GLY A 32 -0.70 13.20 -3.83
CA GLY A 32 0.56 12.50 -3.93
C GLY A 32 0.56 11.17 -3.20
N ASN A 33 1.61 10.40 -3.44
CA ASN A 33 1.87 9.13 -2.77
C ASN A 33 2.83 9.33 -1.61
N ILE A 34 2.59 8.65 -0.49
CA ILE A 34 3.50 8.69 0.66
C ILE A 34 4.58 7.64 0.47
N LYS A 35 5.85 8.05 0.49
CA LYS A 35 7.00 7.16 0.48
C LYS A 35 7.79 7.29 1.79
N THR A 36 8.36 6.18 2.26
CA THR A 36 9.26 6.18 3.42
C THR A 36 10.69 6.02 2.93
N ASN A 37 11.55 7.00 3.21
CA ASN A 37 12.98 6.95 2.86
C ASN A 37 13.81 7.15 4.14
N LYS A 38 14.63 6.15 4.50
CA LYS A 38 15.43 6.15 5.74
C LYS A 38 14.60 6.50 6.99
N GLY A 39 13.42 5.90 7.10
CA GLY A 39 12.46 6.15 8.20
C GLY A 39 11.70 7.48 8.13
N LYS A 40 11.98 8.35 7.16
CA LYS A 40 11.30 9.63 6.99
C LYS A 40 10.19 9.52 5.93
N LYS A 41 8.96 9.85 6.32
CA LYS A 41 7.81 9.92 5.41
C LYS A 41 7.90 11.20 4.55
N VAL A 42 7.89 11.03 3.24
CA VAL A 42 7.91 12.09 2.22
C VAL A 42 6.72 11.88 1.29
N MET A 43 5.93 12.92 1.04
CA MET A 43 4.87 12.89 0.05
C MET A 43 5.43 13.26 -1.32
N MET A 44 5.36 12.34 -2.28
CA MET A 44 5.67 12.59 -3.68
C MET A 44 4.41 13.14 -4.34
N ALA A 45 4.35 14.46 -4.47
CA ALA A 45 3.22 15.16 -5.06
C ALA A 45 3.24 15.03 -6.58
N PHE A 46 2.08 14.79 -7.17
CA PHE A 46 1.85 14.91 -8.62
C PHE A 46 0.89 16.04 -8.95
N LYS A 47 0.23 16.64 -7.96
CA LYS A 47 -0.66 17.79 -8.13
C LYS A 47 -0.71 18.66 -6.88
N ILE A 48 -0.60 19.97 -7.07
CA ILE A 48 -0.78 20.98 -6.02
C ILE A 48 -1.78 22.01 -6.55
N MET A 49 -2.81 22.32 -5.77
CA MET A 49 -3.83 23.31 -6.13
C MET A 49 -3.99 24.36 -5.02
N PRO A 50 -4.12 25.65 -5.36
CA PRO A 50 -4.50 26.66 -4.37
C PRO A 50 -5.93 26.40 -3.87
N ILE A 51 -6.16 26.63 -2.58
CA ILE A 51 -7.50 26.60 -1.99
C ILE A 51 -8.11 27.98 -2.13
N THR A 52 -9.18 28.09 -2.92
CA THR A 52 -9.93 29.33 -3.14
C THR A 52 -11.13 29.48 -2.21
N ASP A 53 -11.67 28.37 -1.71
CA ASP A 53 -12.79 28.33 -0.76
C ASP A 53 -12.32 27.76 0.59
N VAL A 54 -12.46 28.57 1.64
CA VAL A 54 -12.07 28.20 3.01
C VAL A 54 -12.86 27.01 3.53
N ASN A 55 -14.09 26.78 3.03
CA ASN A 55 -14.89 25.61 3.41
C ASN A 55 -14.22 24.28 3.03
N ALA A 56 -13.35 24.28 2.02
CA ALA A 56 -12.60 23.09 1.61
C ALA A 56 -11.71 22.55 2.74
N ILE A 57 -11.20 23.42 3.63
CA ILE A 57 -10.37 23.04 4.78
C ILE A 57 -11.22 22.29 5.80
N THR A 58 -12.34 22.87 6.22
CA THR A 58 -13.27 22.25 7.18
C THR A 58 -13.82 20.94 6.62
N PHE A 59 -14.18 20.92 5.33
CA PHE A 59 -14.63 19.71 4.65
C PHE A 59 -13.57 18.61 4.68
N HIS A 60 -12.29 18.93 4.42
CA HIS A 60 -11.20 17.97 4.48
C HIS A 60 -11.03 17.36 5.88
N TYR A 61 -11.12 18.18 6.95
CA TYR A 61 -11.10 17.67 8.33
C TYR A 61 -12.21 16.66 8.59
N LEU A 62 -13.45 17.00 8.22
CA LEU A 62 -14.59 16.10 8.39
C LEU A 62 -14.44 14.83 7.56
N GLN A 63 -13.91 14.94 6.34
CA GLN A 63 -13.65 13.81 5.46
C GLN A 63 -12.62 12.84 6.07
N CYS A 64 -11.53 13.34 6.65
CA CYS A 64 -10.54 12.51 7.34
C CYS A 64 -11.15 11.74 8.52
N ILE A 65 -11.98 12.41 9.33
CA ILE A 65 -12.66 11.78 10.48
C ILE A 65 -13.63 10.71 9.98
N HIS A 66 -14.47 11.04 9.00
CA HIS A 66 -15.43 10.10 8.42
C HIS A 66 -14.74 8.87 7.83
N ASN A 67 -13.70 9.07 7.01
CA ASN A 67 -12.96 7.98 6.40
C ASN A 67 -12.32 7.06 7.44
N LYS A 68 -11.73 7.63 8.50
CA LYS A 68 -11.18 6.84 9.61
C LYS A 68 -12.26 5.95 10.25
N VAL A 69 -13.39 6.54 10.65
CA VAL A 69 -14.48 5.79 11.31
C VAL A 69 -15.04 4.72 10.38
N LYS A 70 -15.22 5.04 9.10
CA LYS A 70 -15.70 4.09 8.09
C LYS A 70 -14.74 2.91 7.93
N MET A 71 -13.45 3.19 7.76
CA MET A 71 -12.41 2.15 7.64
C MET A 71 -12.36 1.26 8.88
N GLU A 72 -12.40 1.83 10.09
CA GLU A 72 -12.45 1.05 11.34
C GLU A 72 -13.71 0.16 11.42
N SER A 73 -14.86 0.66 10.95
CA SER A 73 -16.10 -0.10 10.94
C SER A 73 -16.06 -1.27 9.96
N ASP A 74 -15.43 -1.07 8.80
CA ASP A 74 -15.31 -2.10 7.78
C ASP A 74 -14.28 -3.17 8.20
N SER A 75 -13.17 -2.78 8.84
CA SER A 75 -12.21 -3.74 9.43
C SER A 75 -12.79 -4.58 10.57
N LYS A 76 -13.82 -4.11 11.28
CA LYS A 76 -14.47 -4.87 12.37
C LYS A 76 -15.48 -5.90 11.86
N LYS A 77 -16.09 -5.70 10.69
CA LYS A 77 -17.05 -6.64 10.09
C LYS A 77 -16.41 -7.97 9.68
N GLU A 78 -15.09 -8.02 9.53
CA GLU A 78 -14.35 -9.26 9.21
C GLU A 78 -14.08 -10.16 10.44
N LYS A 79 -14.35 -9.69 11.68
CA LYS A 79 -14.10 -10.46 12.92
C LYS A 79 -15.34 -11.16 13.51
N VAL A 80 -16.28 -11.61 12.67
CA VAL A 80 -17.31 -12.57 13.12
C VAL A 80 -17.07 -13.92 12.43
N VAL A 81 -15.97 -14.58 12.80
CA VAL A 81 -15.91 -16.04 12.69
C VAL A 81 -16.71 -16.54 13.88
N THR A 82 -17.96 -16.90 13.63
CA THR A 82 -18.81 -17.67 14.54
C THR A 82 -18.04 -18.93 14.94
N SER A 83 -17.50 -18.92 16.15
CA SER A 83 -16.95 -20.10 16.81
C SER A 83 -18.10 -21.04 17.19
N ASN A 84 -18.49 -21.92 16.27
CA ASN A 84 -19.23 -23.13 16.63
C ASN A 84 -18.22 -24.24 16.95
N PRO A 85 -18.11 -24.73 18.18
CA PRO A 85 -17.33 -25.91 18.49
C PRO A 85 -18.27 -27.13 18.40
N THR A 86 -18.34 -27.77 17.24
CA THR A 86 -19.00 -29.08 17.15
C THR A 86 -18.23 -30.04 16.26
N PHE A 87 -17.41 -30.87 16.92
CA PHE A 87 -17.03 -32.23 16.59
C PHE A 87 -17.41 -32.77 15.20
N THR A 88 -16.41 -33.08 14.36
CA THR A 88 -16.31 -34.40 13.72
C THR A 88 -14.85 -34.81 13.54
N SER A 89 -14.63 -36.08 13.87
CA SER A 89 -13.38 -36.82 13.98
C SER A 89 -12.72 -37.11 12.63
N GLY A 90 -11.39 -36.99 12.62
CA GLY A 90 -10.49 -37.88 11.87
C GLY A 90 -10.08 -37.39 10.48
N LEU A 91 -8.87 -36.83 10.38
CA LEU A 91 -7.91 -36.88 9.26
C LEU A 91 -6.59 -36.18 9.71
N PRO A 92 -5.39 -36.61 9.25
CA PRO A 92 -4.11 -36.16 9.78
C PRO A 92 -3.76 -34.72 9.39
N ALA A 93 -3.23 -33.98 10.37
CA ALA A 93 -3.07 -32.53 10.39
C ALA A 93 -1.79 -32.01 9.71
N ASN A 94 -1.64 -32.25 8.40
CA ASN A 94 -0.70 -31.51 7.58
C ASN A 94 -1.40 -31.15 6.26
N SER A 95 -1.32 -29.87 5.86
CA SER A 95 -1.69 -29.34 4.52
C SER A 95 -3.07 -28.70 4.31
N MET A 96 -3.60 -27.92 5.26
CA MET A 96 -4.82 -27.12 4.98
C MET A 96 -4.58 -25.63 5.21
N VAL A 97 -3.89 -24.99 4.27
CA VAL A 97 -4.11 -23.57 3.98
C VAL A 97 -5.50 -23.50 3.36
N ALA A 98 -6.49 -23.21 4.18
CA ALA A 98 -7.86 -22.97 3.73
C ALA A 98 -7.84 -21.78 2.77
N VAL A 99 -7.96 -22.08 1.48
CA VAL A 99 -8.28 -21.12 0.43
C VAL A 99 -9.76 -20.77 0.64
N ASN A 100 -10.02 -19.80 1.51
CA ASN A 100 -11.32 -19.15 1.57
C ASN A 100 -11.33 -18.11 0.46
N ASP A 101 -11.87 -18.51 -0.69
CA ASP A 101 -12.08 -17.72 -1.89
C ASP A 101 -13.24 -16.74 -1.67
N ASN A 102 -13.04 -15.81 -0.73
CA ASN A 102 -14.03 -14.81 -0.37
C ASN A 102 -13.36 -13.45 -0.36
N ASN A 103 -13.90 -12.58 -1.21
CA ASN A 103 -13.39 -11.31 -1.72
C ASN A 103 -13.23 -10.20 -0.65
N GLY A 104 -12.55 -10.48 0.47
CA GLY A 104 -12.22 -9.56 1.55
C GLY A 104 -10.80 -9.05 1.41
N SER A 105 -10.64 -7.86 0.86
CA SER A 105 -9.36 -7.16 0.80
C SER A 105 -8.96 -6.64 2.18
N VAL A 106 -8.30 -7.50 2.95
CA VAL A 106 -7.57 -7.09 4.15
C VAL A 106 -6.47 -6.12 3.68
N ASN A 107 -6.56 -4.86 4.11
CA ASN A 107 -5.65 -3.76 3.76
C ASN A 107 -5.72 -3.22 2.31
N GLY A 108 -6.81 -3.46 1.57
CA GLY A 108 -6.92 -2.99 0.18
C GLY A 108 -6.10 -3.80 -0.84
N LEU A 109 -5.51 -4.92 -0.39
CA LEU A 109 -4.82 -5.89 -1.23
C LEU A 109 -5.79 -6.98 -1.70
N ASN A 110 -5.64 -7.47 -2.92
CA ASN A 110 -6.34 -8.67 -3.37
C ASN A 110 -5.74 -9.94 -2.70
N PRO A 111 -6.42 -11.10 -2.75
CA PRO A 111 -5.94 -12.31 -2.06
C PRO A 111 -4.54 -12.76 -2.50
N ARG A 112 -4.19 -12.61 -3.78
CA ARG A 112 -2.87 -12.99 -4.30
C ARG A 112 -1.77 -12.02 -3.86
N GLN A 113 -2.05 -10.72 -3.85
CA GLN A 113 -1.17 -9.68 -3.32
C GLN A 113 -0.94 -9.88 -1.81
N MET A 114 -1.97 -10.29 -1.08
CA MET A 114 -1.86 -10.57 0.36
C MET A 114 -0.95 -11.76 0.67
N LEU A 115 -0.95 -12.80 -0.18
CA LEU A 115 -0.02 -13.93 -0.06
C LEU A 115 1.43 -13.47 -0.21
N VAL A 116 1.72 -12.68 -1.25
CA VAL A 116 3.05 -12.10 -1.50
C VAL A 116 3.47 -11.20 -0.34
N PHE A 117 2.59 -10.30 0.11
CA PHE A 117 2.87 -9.38 1.20
C PHE A 117 3.19 -10.08 2.52
N ASN A 118 2.40 -11.08 2.90
CA ASN A 118 2.60 -11.82 4.14
C ASN A 118 3.94 -12.56 4.15
N LEU A 119 4.36 -13.09 3.00
CA LEU A 119 5.64 -13.76 2.86
C LEU A 119 6.81 -12.78 3.06
N ILE A 120 6.74 -11.60 2.46
CA ILE A 120 7.74 -10.53 2.66
C ILE A 120 7.76 -10.07 4.12
N ARG A 121 6.59 -9.85 4.72
CA ARG A 121 6.47 -9.38 6.10
C ARG A 121 6.98 -10.40 7.12
N ALA A 122 6.87 -11.68 6.82
CA ALA A 122 7.37 -12.76 7.68
C ALA A 122 8.90 -12.92 7.64
N SER A 123 9.60 -12.28 6.68
CA SER A 123 11.05 -12.38 6.57
C SER A 123 11.74 -11.76 7.79
N THR A 124 12.58 -12.55 8.46
CA THR A 124 13.40 -12.09 9.60
C THR A 124 14.82 -11.69 9.18
N LEU A 125 15.25 -12.07 7.97
CA LEU A 125 16.58 -11.79 7.42
C LEU A 125 16.77 -10.30 7.23
N GLU A 126 17.85 -9.71 7.74
CA GLU A 126 18.12 -8.26 7.70
C GLU A 126 17.92 -7.66 6.30
N GLN A 127 18.49 -8.32 5.30
CA GLN A 127 18.42 -7.96 3.89
C GLN A 127 17.03 -8.14 3.26
N GLY A 128 16.05 -8.71 3.94
CA GLY A 128 14.75 -9.06 3.36
C GLY A 128 14.74 -10.43 2.72
N ILE A 129 13.69 -10.73 1.94
CA ILE A 129 13.53 -12.02 1.25
C ILE A 129 13.86 -11.86 -0.23
N SER A 130 14.53 -12.86 -0.81
CA SER A 130 14.86 -12.85 -2.23
C SER A 130 13.63 -13.18 -3.09
N LYS A 131 13.56 -12.57 -4.27
CA LYS A 131 12.55 -12.81 -5.29
C LYS A 131 12.45 -14.30 -5.66
N GLN A 132 13.60 -14.95 -5.77
CA GLN A 132 13.70 -16.36 -6.11
C GLN A 132 13.09 -17.26 -5.03
N ASP A 133 13.38 -17.00 -3.75
CA ASP A 133 12.84 -17.78 -2.63
C ASP A 133 11.33 -17.58 -2.49
N MET A 134 10.86 -16.34 -2.73
CA MET A 134 9.44 -16.05 -2.76
C MET A 134 8.72 -16.80 -3.87
N TYR A 135 9.25 -16.74 -5.09
CA TYR A 135 8.65 -17.41 -6.23
C TYR A 135 8.69 -18.93 -6.07
N ALA A 136 9.78 -19.50 -5.54
CA ALA A 136 9.87 -20.93 -5.24
C ALA A 136 8.76 -21.40 -4.28
N THR A 137 8.34 -20.55 -3.35
CA THR A 137 7.25 -20.82 -2.40
C THR A 137 5.86 -20.66 -3.02
N LEU A 138 5.72 -19.76 -4.00
CA LEU A 138 4.43 -19.38 -4.61
C LEU A 138 4.17 -19.96 -6.01
N LYS A 139 5.14 -20.66 -6.60
CA LYS A 139 5.08 -21.22 -7.96
C LYS A 139 3.85 -22.08 -8.25
N ASP A 140 3.33 -22.78 -7.24
CA ASP A 140 2.15 -23.66 -7.38
C ASP A 140 0.83 -22.88 -7.29
N ARG A 141 0.87 -21.60 -6.89
CA ARG A 141 -0.31 -20.76 -6.68
C ARG A 141 -0.46 -19.65 -7.71
N MET A 142 0.61 -19.27 -8.40
CA MET A 142 0.59 -18.21 -9.41
C MET A 142 1.72 -18.33 -10.44
N SER A 143 1.48 -17.77 -11.63
CA SER A 143 2.48 -17.72 -12.69
C SER A 143 3.61 -16.74 -12.36
N GLN A 144 4.79 -16.91 -12.99
CA GLN A 144 5.89 -15.98 -12.83
C GLN A 144 5.51 -14.56 -13.26
N ILE A 145 4.86 -14.41 -14.42
CA ILE A 145 4.43 -13.11 -14.96
C ILE A 145 3.53 -12.38 -13.96
N GLU A 146 2.59 -13.11 -13.37
CA GLU A 146 1.69 -12.53 -12.37
C GLU A 146 2.41 -12.11 -11.10
N PHE A 147 3.36 -12.93 -10.63
CA PHE A 147 4.17 -12.62 -9.45
C PHE A 147 4.99 -11.34 -9.64
N GLU A 148 5.62 -11.19 -10.80
CA GLU A 148 6.36 -9.98 -11.20
C GLU A 148 5.47 -8.74 -11.20
N ASN A 149 4.30 -8.83 -11.83
CA ASN A 149 3.34 -7.73 -11.88
C ASN A 149 2.86 -7.32 -10.47
N ILE A 150 2.69 -8.30 -9.56
CA ILE A 150 2.34 -8.00 -8.17
C ILE A 150 3.49 -7.27 -7.47
N LEU A 151 4.74 -7.74 -7.61
CA LEU A 151 5.88 -7.06 -7.00
C LEU A 151 6.04 -5.62 -7.51
N GLU A 152 5.93 -5.40 -8.82
CA GLU A 152 6.02 -4.08 -9.43
C GLU A 152 4.92 -3.15 -8.89
N TRP A 153 3.67 -3.63 -8.87
CA TRP A 153 2.56 -2.87 -8.32
C TRP A 153 2.74 -2.54 -6.84
N MET A 154 3.16 -3.51 -6.02
CA MET A 154 3.36 -3.31 -4.59
C MET A 154 4.51 -2.34 -4.28
N CYS A 155 5.56 -2.35 -5.09
CA CYS A 155 6.62 -1.35 -5.05
C CYS A 155 6.10 0.04 -5.45
N GLY A 156 5.26 0.12 -6.50
CA GLY A 156 4.64 1.36 -6.97
C GLY A 156 3.74 2.02 -5.93
N GLU A 157 2.89 1.23 -5.27
CA GLU A 157 2.01 1.65 -4.18
C GLU A 157 2.74 1.89 -2.85
N GLY A 158 3.99 1.42 -2.74
CA GLY A 158 4.83 1.61 -1.56
C GLY A 158 4.55 0.63 -0.40
N HIS A 159 3.86 -0.47 -0.67
CA HIS A 159 3.69 -1.56 0.30
C HIS A 159 5.02 -2.24 0.64
N ILE A 160 5.92 -2.33 -0.34
CA ILE A 160 7.23 -2.96 -0.22
C ILE A 160 8.31 -2.06 -0.85
N TYR A 161 9.57 -2.33 -0.54
CA TYR A 161 10.72 -1.68 -1.16
C TYR A 161 11.88 -2.69 -1.33
N SER A 162 12.73 -2.44 -2.33
CA SER A 162 13.97 -3.18 -2.53
C SER A 162 15.05 -2.74 -1.54
N THR A 163 15.90 -3.67 -1.09
CA THR A 163 16.88 -3.43 -0.02
C THR A 163 18.31 -3.27 -0.53
N ILE A 164 19.08 -4.35 -0.50
CA ILE A 164 20.51 -4.39 -0.84
C ILE A 164 20.74 -4.42 -2.35
N ASP A 165 19.76 -4.94 -3.10
CA ASP A 165 19.74 -5.03 -4.55
C ASP A 165 18.27 -5.01 -5.04
N GLU A 166 18.07 -5.17 -6.35
CA GLU A 166 16.75 -5.18 -6.99
C GLU A 166 15.97 -6.49 -6.79
N GLU A 167 16.59 -7.50 -6.18
CA GLU A 167 16.06 -8.85 -6.03
C GLU A 167 15.68 -9.20 -4.58
N HIS A 168 15.96 -8.33 -3.61
CA HIS A 168 15.61 -8.50 -2.21
C HIS A 168 14.57 -7.46 -1.75
N PHE A 169 13.51 -7.94 -1.11
CA PHE A 169 12.36 -7.11 -0.73
C PHE A 169 12.07 -7.11 0.77
N ARG A 170 11.60 -5.95 1.26
CA ARG A 170 11.09 -5.71 2.62
C ARG A 170 9.71 -5.06 2.58
N ALA A 171 8.91 -5.34 3.59
CA ALA A 171 7.64 -4.66 3.79
C ALA A 171 7.88 -3.25 4.36
N THR A 172 7.12 -2.27 3.89
CA THR A 172 7.11 -0.92 4.44
C THR A 172 6.32 -0.93 5.74
N ASP A 173 7.00 -1.00 6.88
CA ASP A 173 6.36 -0.85 8.18
C ASP A 173 5.92 0.61 8.38
N ALA A 174 4.60 0.81 8.52
CA ALA A 174 4.04 2.05 9.00
C ALA A 174 4.11 2.07 10.53
N PHE A 175 5.19 2.65 11.08
CA PHE A 175 5.16 3.18 12.45
C PHE A 175 4.29 4.45 12.50
#